data_AF-A0A938LVY5-F1
#
_entry.id   AF-A0A938LVY5-F1
#
_cell.length_a   1.000
_cell.length_b   1.000
_cell.length_c   1.000
_cell.angle_alpha   90.00
_cell.angle_beta   90.00
_cell.angle_gamma   90.00
#
_symmetry.space_group_name_H-M   'P 1'
#
loop_
_entity.id
_entity.type
_entity.pdbx_description
1 polymer ?
#
loop_
_entity_poly.entity_id
_entity_poly.type
_entity_poly.pdbx_seq_one_letter_code
_entity_poly.pdbx_strand_id
1 'polypeptide(L)'
;MAISRRTFLELSSSLAANAALPTGLLGAQAADIKGPLMAYVGTFSSPLRDVLPTQVDLPPGNGRGIHLFQVDRATGALTACGVYELGTSPSCLALNAAGTRLYSANETDRVGGGNEGTVSVFAIDRTSGQLKLLNTVPSGGHGPTYVSVHPS
;
A
#
# COMPACT_ATOMS: atom_id res chain seq x y z
N MET A 1 37.45 18.20 -15.90
CA MET A 1 38.20 17.05 -15.34
C MET A 1 37.18 16.07 -14.79
N ALA A 2 37.01 14.91 -15.42
CA ALA A 2 36.04 13.90 -15.00
C ALA A 2 36.76 12.78 -14.25
N ILE A 3 36.36 12.54 -13.00
CA ILE A 3 36.88 11.45 -12.18
C ILE A 3 36.18 10.16 -12.63
N SER A 4 36.96 9.15 -13.03
CA SER A 4 36.44 7.87 -13.49
C SER A 4 35.98 7.00 -12.32
N ARG A 5 34.92 6.20 -12.54
CA ARG A 5 34.36 5.23 -11.58
C ARG A 5 35.40 4.25 -11.02
N ARG A 6 36.50 4.04 -11.75
CA ARG A 6 37.62 3.19 -11.35
C ARG A 6 38.48 3.78 -10.23
N THR A 7 38.53 5.12 -10.12
CA THR A 7 39.30 5.84 -9.09
C THR A 7 38.56 5.88 -7.74
N PHE A 8 37.24 5.72 -7.73
CA PHE A 8 36.44 5.72 -6.49
C PHE A 8 36.52 4.38 -5.72
N LEU A 9 36.78 3.27 -6.42
CA LEU A 9 36.87 1.93 -5.82
C LEU A 9 38.24 1.59 -5.22
N GLU A 10 39.30 2.32 -5.62
CA GLU A 10 40.67 2.11 -5.11
C GLU A 10 40.93 2.83 -3.76
N LEU A 11 40.03 3.72 -3.32
CA LEU A 11 40.23 4.56 -2.13
C LEU A 11 39.62 4.02 -0.83
N SER A 12 39.05 2.81 -0.82
CA SER A 12 38.31 2.27 0.34
C SER A 12 38.91 1.00 0.95
N SER A 13 40.23 0.91 1.05
CA SER A 13 40.88 -0.18 1.80
C SER A 13 42.09 0.30 2.59
N SER A 14 41.87 0.92 3.75
CA SER A 14 42.62 0.66 4.99
C SER A 14 42.35 1.72 6.05
N LEU A 15 41.56 1.37 7.06
CA LEU A 15 41.94 1.63 8.45
C LEU A 15 41.20 0.63 9.36
N ALA A 16 41.84 -0.53 9.55
CA ALA A 16 41.51 -1.42 10.65
C ALA A 16 42.11 -0.78 11.92
N ALA A 17 41.30 -0.10 12.72
CA ALA A 17 41.64 0.28 14.07
C ALA A 17 40.73 -0.48 15.03
N ASN A 18 41.34 -1.36 15.82
CA ASN A 18 40.73 -2.06 16.94
C ASN A 18 40.13 -1.04 17.92
N ALA A 19 38.82 -0.84 17.88
CA ALA A 19 38.07 -0.25 18.96
C ALA A 19 37.10 -1.32 19.47
N ALA A 20 37.30 -1.76 20.72
CA ALA A 20 36.34 -2.60 21.42
C ALA A 20 35.03 -1.79 21.54
N LEU A 21 34.04 -2.14 20.74
CA LEU A 21 32.71 -1.54 20.80
C LEU A 21 32.04 -2.01 22.10
N PRO A 22 31.60 -1.11 22.99
CA PRO A 22 30.73 -1.52 24.08
C PRO A 22 29.46 -2.12 23.46
N THR A 23 29.18 -3.37 23.81
CA THR A 23 27.89 -4.04 23.63
C THR A 23 26.85 -3.35 24.52
N GLY A 24 26.51 -2.11 24.19
CA GLY A 24 25.56 -1.28 24.90
C GLY A 24 24.51 -0.75 23.94
N LEU A 25 23.34 -1.39 23.95
CA LEU A 25 22.06 -0.87 23.47
C LEU A 25 22.09 -0.07 22.15
N LEU A 26 22.23 -0.77 21.02
CA LEU A 26 21.44 -0.40 19.83
C LEU A 26 20.01 -0.94 20.02
N GLY A 27 19.35 -0.48 21.08
CA GLY A 27 17.90 -0.43 21.04
C GLY A 27 17.59 0.65 20.02
N ALA A 28 17.13 0.25 18.82
CA ALA A 28 16.45 1.19 17.94
C ALA A 28 15.38 1.84 18.80
N GLN A 29 15.58 3.09 19.18
CA GLN A 29 14.57 3.86 19.87
C GLN A 29 13.44 3.92 18.85
N ALA A 30 12.42 3.10 19.08
CA ALA A 30 11.16 3.26 18.41
C ALA A 30 10.78 4.71 18.73
N ALA A 31 10.97 5.60 17.76
CA ALA A 31 10.41 6.93 17.82
C ALA A 31 8.97 6.74 18.31
N ASP A 32 8.54 7.50 19.31
CA ASP A 32 7.21 7.37 19.90
C ASP A 32 6.16 7.43 18.78
N ILE A 33 5.77 6.26 18.24
CA ILE A 33 4.92 6.17 17.06
C ILE A 33 3.53 6.44 17.57
N LYS A 34 3.17 7.72 17.60
CA LYS A 34 1.85 8.18 18.00
C LYS A 34 0.81 7.68 16.98
N GLY A 35 0.05 6.67 17.38
CA GLY A 35 -1.11 6.15 16.65
C GLY A 35 -1.15 4.62 16.52
N PRO A 36 -2.32 4.04 16.18
CA PRO A 36 -2.42 2.61 15.91
C PRO A 36 -1.58 2.22 14.69
N LEU A 37 -0.97 1.03 14.72
CA LEU A 37 -0.38 0.42 13.51
C LEU A 37 -1.52 -0.24 12.74
N MET A 38 -1.66 0.10 11.46
CA MET A 38 -2.77 -0.37 10.62
C MET A 38 -2.24 -1.23 9.47
N ALA A 39 -3.00 -2.26 9.12
CA ALA A 39 -2.86 -3.02 7.88
C ALA A 39 -4.13 -2.87 7.05
N TYR A 40 -3.95 -2.64 5.74
CA TYR A 40 -5.02 -2.52 4.76
C TYR A 40 -4.89 -3.66 3.76
N VAL A 41 -5.96 -4.42 3.55
CA VAL A 41 -5.95 -5.60 2.68
C VAL A 41 -7.01 -5.41 1.59
N GLY A 42 -6.55 -5.21 0.36
CA GLY A 42 -7.41 -5.26 -0.81
C GLY A 42 -7.87 -6.69 -1.09
N THR A 43 -9.11 -6.84 -1.54
CA THR A 43 -9.71 -8.14 -1.86
C THR A 43 -10.36 -8.10 -3.23
N PHE A 44 -10.42 -9.24 -3.91
CA PHE A 44 -11.34 -9.39 -5.03
C PHE A 44 -12.77 -9.35 -4.48
N SER A 45 -13.47 -8.26 -4.78
CA SER A 45 -14.77 -7.97 -4.18
C SER A 45 -15.86 -8.87 -4.76
N SER A 46 -16.79 -9.30 -3.91
CA SER A 46 -17.94 -10.11 -4.25
C SER A 46 -19.12 -9.81 -3.31
N PRO A 47 -20.36 -9.67 -3.84
CA PRO A 47 -20.66 -9.69 -5.26
C PRO A 47 -20.09 -8.46 -5.96
N LEU A 48 -19.54 -8.66 -7.16
CA LEU A 48 -19.18 -7.55 -8.04
C LEU A 48 -20.46 -6.78 -8.36
N ARG A 49 -20.45 -5.47 -8.11
CA ARG A 49 -21.61 -4.61 -8.45
C ARG A 49 -21.62 -4.25 -9.93
N ASP A 50 -20.57 -4.58 -10.64
CA ASP A 50 -20.31 -4.24 -12.02
C ASP A 50 -20.28 -5.49 -12.92
N VAL A 51 -21.10 -6.50 -12.71
CA VAL A 51 -21.09 -7.71 -13.57
C VAL A 51 -21.59 -7.46 -15.00
N LEU A 52 -20.92 -8.07 -15.99
CA LEU A 52 -21.42 -8.10 -17.37
C LEU A 52 -22.53 -9.16 -17.53
N PRO A 53 -23.50 -8.97 -18.44
CA PRO A 53 -24.53 -9.97 -18.73
C PRO A 53 -23.97 -11.33 -19.18
N THR A 54 -22.76 -11.33 -19.76
CA THR A 54 -22.06 -12.52 -20.23
C THR A 54 -21.20 -13.21 -19.17
N GLN A 55 -21.11 -12.64 -17.96
CA GLN A 55 -20.30 -13.18 -16.89
C GLN A 55 -21.06 -14.32 -16.20
N VAL A 56 -20.69 -15.55 -16.56
CA VAL A 56 -21.37 -16.78 -16.12
C VAL A 56 -20.86 -17.25 -14.75
N ASP A 57 -19.64 -16.86 -14.38
CA ASP A 57 -19.02 -17.16 -13.10
C ASP A 57 -18.93 -15.89 -12.24
N LEU A 58 -19.84 -15.80 -11.26
CA LEU A 58 -19.62 -14.99 -10.06
C LEU A 58 -18.86 -15.89 -9.09
N PRO A 59 -17.55 -15.68 -8.83
CA PRO A 59 -16.91 -16.41 -7.75
C PRO A 59 -17.70 -16.11 -6.48
N PRO A 60 -18.09 -17.12 -5.66
CA PRO A 60 -18.60 -16.87 -4.33
C PRO A 60 -17.45 -16.35 -3.47
N GLY A 61 -17.10 -15.09 -3.68
CA GLY A 61 -16.07 -14.39 -2.94
C GLY A 61 -16.67 -13.75 -1.69
N ASN A 62 -15.87 -13.65 -0.65
CA ASN A 62 -16.21 -12.92 0.57
C ASN A 62 -15.54 -11.54 0.63
N GLY A 63 -14.75 -11.18 -0.39
CA GLY A 63 -14.11 -9.88 -0.45
C GLY A 63 -15.15 -8.78 -0.56
N ARG A 64 -15.00 -7.69 0.18
CA ARG A 64 -15.96 -6.58 0.16
C ARG A 64 -15.33 -5.26 -0.27
N GLY A 65 -14.03 -5.24 -0.53
CA GLY A 65 -13.25 -4.05 -0.81
C GLY A 65 -11.93 -4.06 -0.03
N ILE A 66 -11.67 -3.00 0.73
CA ILE A 66 -10.45 -2.88 1.55
C ILE A 66 -10.78 -3.21 3.00
N HIS A 67 -10.19 -4.27 3.53
CA HIS A 67 -10.33 -4.67 4.93
C HIS A 67 -9.27 -3.97 5.79
N LEU A 68 -9.67 -3.49 6.96
CA LEU A 68 -8.84 -2.72 7.88
C LEU A 68 -8.56 -3.56 9.13
N PHE A 69 -7.29 -3.64 9.51
CA PHE A 69 -6.84 -4.34 10.70
C PHE A 69 -5.95 -3.44 11.54
N GLN A 70 -6.19 -3.44 12.86
CA GLN A 70 -5.21 -2.94 13.81
C GLN A 70 -4.19 -4.03 14.08
N VAL A 71 -2.91 -3.68 14.03
CA VAL A 71 -1.79 -4.59 14.23
C VAL A 71 -1.21 -4.40 15.63
N ASP A 72 -1.14 -5.48 16.38
CA ASP A 72 -0.38 -5.50 17.63
C ASP A 72 1.13 -5.43 17.31
N ARG A 73 1.80 -4.38 17.81
CA ARG A 73 3.21 -4.12 17.47
C ARG A 73 4.19 -5.14 18.07
N ALA A 74 3.80 -5.85 19.14
CA ALA A 74 4.67 -6.81 19.81
C ALA A 74 4.59 -8.20 19.17
N THR A 75 3.39 -8.60 18.75
CA THR A 75 3.08 -9.96 18.29
C THR A 75 2.79 -10.06 16.79
N GLY A 76 2.46 -8.94 16.14
CA GLY A 76 1.98 -8.90 14.76
C GLY A 76 0.54 -9.37 14.58
N ALA A 77 -0.19 -9.66 15.67
CA ALA A 77 -1.58 -10.09 15.59
C ALA A 77 -2.47 -9.02 14.93
N LEU A 78 -3.38 -9.46 14.06
CA LEU A 78 -4.31 -8.60 13.34
C LEU A 78 -5.70 -8.66 13.96
N THR A 79 -6.22 -7.51 14.39
CA THR A 79 -7.60 -7.39 14.86
C THR A 79 -8.41 -6.61 13.81
N ALA A 80 -9.43 -7.25 13.25
CA ALA A 80 -10.32 -6.59 12.29
C ALA A 80 -11.03 -5.40 12.94
N CYS A 81 -10.99 -4.25 12.29
CA CYS A 81 -11.53 -2.99 12.82
C CYS A 81 -12.37 -2.21 11.80
N GLY A 82 -12.53 -2.72 10.59
CA GLY A 82 -13.41 -2.11 9.59
C GLY A 82 -13.28 -2.74 8.21
N VAL A 83 -14.19 -2.34 7.33
CA VAL A 83 -14.13 -2.63 5.90
C VAL A 83 -14.58 -1.36 5.17
N TYR A 84 -13.78 -0.90 4.23
CA TYR A 84 -14.22 0.07 3.23
C TYR A 84 -14.78 -0.69 2.04
N GLU A 85 -16.10 -0.64 1.87
CA GLU A 85 -16.75 -1.36 0.79
C GLU A 85 -16.47 -0.74 -0.58
N LEU A 86 -16.12 -1.58 -1.54
CA LEU A 86 -15.95 -1.19 -2.94
C LEU A 86 -16.81 -2.09 -3.82
N GLY A 87 -17.43 -1.48 -4.84
CA GLY A 87 -18.15 -2.21 -5.88
C GLY A 87 -17.24 -2.87 -6.92
N THR A 88 -15.93 -2.62 -6.82
CA THR A 88 -14.84 -3.11 -7.68
C THR A 88 -13.76 -3.78 -6.84
N SER A 89 -12.79 -4.43 -7.48
CA SER A 89 -11.72 -5.17 -6.79
C SER A 89 -10.48 -4.30 -6.58
N PRO A 90 -10.17 -3.83 -5.35
CA PRO A 90 -8.88 -3.20 -5.06
C PRO A 90 -7.74 -4.23 -5.16
N SER A 91 -7.12 -4.33 -6.33
CA SER A 91 -6.12 -5.33 -6.69
C SER A 91 -4.73 -5.02 -6.13
N CYS A 92 -4.41 -3.73 -5.97
CA CYS A 92 -3.13 -3.28 -5.44
C CYS A 92 -3.30 -1.98 -4.64
N LEU A 93 -2.62 -1.90 -3.50
CA LEU A 93 -2.64 -0.75 -2.60
C LEU A 93 -1.24 -0.16 -2.45
N ALA A 94 -1.15 1.17 -2.42
CA ALA A 94 0.08 1.89 -2.12
C ALA A 94 -0.16 3.04 -1.14
N LEU A 95 0.73 3.21 -0.16
CA LEU A 95 0.70 4.34 0.77
C LEU A 95 1.64 5.45 0.30
N ASN A 96 1.28 6.70 0.58
CA ASN A 96 2.27 7.77 0.49
C ASN A 96 3.27 7.70 1.65
N ALA A 97 4.44 8.32 1.49
CA ALA A 97 5.50 8.31 2.50
C ALA A 97 5.06 8.81 3.89
N ALA A 98 4.11 9.76 3.94
CA ALA A 98 3.59 10.32 5.18
C ALA A 98 2.52 9.43 5.88
N GLY A 99 2.11 8.31 5.28
CA GLY A 99 1.08 7.43 5.82
C GLY A 99 -0.30 8.09 5.98
N THR A 100 -0.60 9.07 5.15
CA THR A 100 -1.85 9.88 5.21
C THR A 100 -2.80 9.61 4.06
N ARG A 101 -2.31 8.93 3.02
CA ARG A 101 -3.04 8.64 1.80
C ARG A 101 -2.81 7.18 1.42
N LEU A 102 -3.90 6.51 1.07
CA LEU A 102 -3.91 5.18 0.48
C LEU A 102 -4.40 5.31 -0.96
N TYR A 103 -3.64 4.77 -1.90
CA TYR A 103 -3.99 4.65 -3.31
C TYR A 103 -4.39 3.21 -3.58
N SER A 104 -5.45 3.03 -4.35
CA SER A 104 -5.97 1.71 -4.74
C SER A 104 -6.08 1.65 -6.25
N ALA A 105 -5.35 0.73 -6.88
CA ALA A 105 -5.68 0.26 -8.21
C ALA A 105 -6.92 -0.62 -8.10
N ASN A 106 -7.97 -0.28 -8.83
CA ASN A 106 -9.21 -1.03 -8.83
C ASN A 106 -9.36 -1.75 -10.17
N GLU A 107 -9.28 -3.07 -10.11
CA GLU A 107 -9.49 -3.94 -11.25
C GLU A 107 -10.97 -3.95 -11.62
N THR A 108 -11.26 -3.26 -12.71
CA THR A 108 -12.54 -3.17 -13.41
C THR A 108 -12.25 -2.75 -14.85
N ASP A 109 -13.18 -3.01 -15.77
CA ASP A 109 -13.05 -2.68 -17.19
C ASP A 109 -14.29 -1.93 -17.69
N ARG A 110 -14.80 -1.00 -16.88
CA ARG A 110 -16.20 -0.56 -16.98
C ARG A 110 -16.40 0.95 -16.82
N VAL A 111 -15.31 1.70 -16.76
CA VAL A 111 -15.37 3.16 -16.67
C VAL A 111 -15.13 3.78 -18.03
N GLY A 112 -16.04 4.68 -18.42
CA GLY A 112 -15.97 5.41 -19.68
C GLY A 112 -16.22 4.55 -20.93
N GLY A 113 -16.08 5.17 -22.11
CA GLY A 113 -16.24 4.47 -23.40
C GLY A 113 -15.07 3.56 -23.76
N GLY A 114 -13.96 3.65 -23.01
CA GLY A 114 -12.75 2.84 -23.19
C GLY A 114 -12.68 1.61 -22.28
N ASN A 115 -13.73 1.29 -21.51
CA ASN A 115 -13.74 0.13 -20.61
C ASN A 115 -12.55 0.14 -19.64
N GLU A 116 -12.29 1.28 -19.03
CA GLU A 116 -11.10 1.50 -18.20
C GLU A 116 -11.32 0.99 -16.78
N GLY A 117 -10.22 0.64 -16.13
CA GLY A 117 -10.15 0.54 -14.69
C GLY A 117 -10.07 1.90 -14.01
N THR A 118 -9.84 1.88 -12.71
CA THR A 118 -9.72 3.12 -11.94
C THR A 118 -8.60 3.09 -10.92
N VAL A 119 -8.17 4.28 -10.52
CA VAL A 119 -7.34 4.50 -9.33
C VAL A 119 -8.13 5.38 -8.37
N SER A 120 -8.32 4.90 -7.14
CA SER A 120 -8.92 5.67 -6.05
C SER A 120 -7.86 6.13 -5.06
N VAL A 121 -8.09 7.30 -4.46
CA VAL A 121 -7.27 7.81 -3.35
C VAL A 121 -8.15 8.08 -2.13
N PHE A 122 -7.66 7.63 -0.98
CA PHE A 122 -8.32 7.77 0.32
C PHE A 122 -7.45 8.58 1.27
N ALA A 123 -8.07 9.44 2.08
CA ALA A 123 -7.46 9.96 3.30
C ALA A 123 -7.57 8.91 4.41
N ILE A 124 -6.50 8.81 5.21
CA ILE A 124 -6.46 7.96 6.40
C ILE A 124 -6.69 8.84 7.62
N ASP A 125 -7.71 8.52 8.41
CA ASP A 125 -7.87 9.06 9.76
C ASP A 125 -6.77 8.46 10.66
N ARG A 126 -5.85 9.29 11.16
CA ARG A 126 -4.69 8.80 11.92
C ARG A 126 -5.03 8.25 13.30
N THR A 127 -6.22 8.58 13.83
CA THR A 127 -6.64 8.13 15.16
C THR A 127 -7.28 6.76 15.09
N SER A 128 -8.13 6.55 14.09
CA SER A 128 -8.96 5.34 13.93
C SER A 128 -8.49 4.39 12.82
N GLY A 129 -7.62 4.85 11.92
CA GLY A 129 -7.22 4.13 10.72
C GLY A 129 -8.29 4.05 9.64
N GLN A 130 -9.43 4.74 9.81
CA GLN A 130 -10.54 4.67 8.85
C GLN A 130 -10.21 5.41 7.54
N LEU A 131 -10.78 4.90 6.45
CA LEU A 131 -10.59 5.45 5.10
C LEU A 131 -11.73 6.40 4.72
N LYS A 132 -11.37 7.56 4.18
CA LYS A 132 -12.30 8.49 3.53
C LYS A 132 -11.91 8.67 2.08
N LEU A 133 -12.78 8.29 1.15
CA LEU A 133 -12.53 8.50 -0.28
C LEU A 133 -12.37 9.99 -0.58
N LEU A 134 -11.32 10.34 -1.32
CA LEU A 134 -11.06 11.71 -1.78
C LEU A 134 -11.36 11.86 -3.26
N ASN A 135 -10.93 10.90 -4.08
CA ASN A 135 -11.14 10.93 -5.52
C ASN A 135 -11.02 9.54 -6.14
N THR A 136 -11.59 9.37 -7.33
CA THR A 136 -11.42 8.23 -8.22
C THR A 136 -11.24 8.74 -9.64
N VAL A 137 -10.20 8.26 -10.34
CA VAL A 137 -9.91 8.62 -11.73
C VAL A 137 -9.79 7.37 -12.59
N PRO A 138 -10.07 7.44 -13.91
CA PRO A 138 -9.78 6.33 -14.80
C PRO A 138 -8.27 6.04 -14.84
N SER A 139 -7.90 4.76 -14.97
CA SER A 139 -6.48 4.36 -15.09
C SER A 139 -5.91 4.57 -16.50
N GLY A 140 -6.74 4.92 -17.49
CA GLY A 140 -6.31 5.03 -18.89
C GLY A 140 -6.19 3.69 -19.62
N GLY A 141 -6.58 2.60 -18.95
CA GLY A 141 -6.48 1.23 -19.45
C GLY A 141 -7.28 0.27 -18.58
N HIS A 142 -7.46 -0.94 -19.08
CA HIS A 142 -8.25 -2.00 -18.47
C HIS A 142 -7.56 -2.57 -17.22
N GLY A 143 -8.35 -2.92 -16.20
CA GLY A 143 -7.97 -3.80 -15.11
C GLY A 143 -6.58 -3.57 -14.51
N PRO A 144 -6.28 -2.38 -13.94
CA PRO A 144 -4.99 -2.12 -13.35
C PRO A 144 -4.72 -3.09 -12.20
N THR A 145 -3.58 -3.75 -12.23
CA THR A 145 -3.16 -4.76 -11.23
C THR A 145 -2.03 -4.28 -10.32
N TYR A 146 -1.51 -3.06 -10.56
CA TYR A 146 -0.40 -2.51 -9.80
C TYR A 146 -0.47 -0.98 -9.72
N VAL A 147 -0.05 -0.43 -8.59
CA VAL A 147 0.14 1.01 -8.40
C VAL A 147 1.36 1.27 -7.52
N SER A 148 2.10 2.33 -7.82
CA SER A 148 3.19 2.83 -6.99
C SER A 148 3.12 4.35 -6.85
N VAL A 149 3.74 4.87 -5.80
CA VAL A 149 3.80 6.31 -5.55
C VAL A 149 5.23 6.78 -5.79
N HIS A 150 5.40 7.73 -6.70
CA HIS A 150 6.69 8.37 -6.92
C HIS A 150 7.00 9.35 -5.78
N PRO A 151 8.27 9.45 -5.31
CA PRO A 151 8.62 10.27 -4.14
C PRO A 151 8.75 11.79 -4.40
N SER A 152 8.70 12.24 -5.66
CA SER A 152 8.95 13.65 -6.05
C SER A 152 7.77 14.58 -5.83
#